data_AF-A0A4Y9PGH6-F1
#
_entry.id   AF-A0A4Y9PGH6-F1
#
_cell.length_a   1.000
_cell.length_b   1.000
_cell.length_c   1.000
_cell.angle_alpha   90.00
_cell.angle_beta   90.00
_cell.angle_gamma   90.00
#
_symmetry.space_group_name_H-M   'P 1'
#
loop_
_entity.id
_entity.type
_entity.pdbx_description
1 polymer ?
#
loop_
_entity_poly.entity_id
_entity_poly.type
_entity_poly.pdbx_seq_one_letter_code
_entity_poly.pdbx_strand_id
1 'polypeptide(L)'
;MRGLLPALTTPHPMAQTLPGVYEDDDFVQRFCSGLDVVLAPVLLTLDSLPAYLDPGTTPDDVLEWLAGWVGIALDGSNDPRRRRELVRSAFALHRLRGTAEGIRRAVAVAFDAEPEIRETGASGWSLDPDAPVPGSSPPSVVVLLRIDDPSPVDLERLDALVAAVKPAHVAHRVEILGPDPAG
;
A
#
# COMPACT_ATOMS: atom_id res chain seq x y z
N MET A 1 15.22 11.68 15.70
CA MET A 1 16.60 11.74 15.15
C MET A 1 17.34 10.51 15.64
N ARG A 2 17.84 9.65 14.74
CA ARG A 2 18.68 8.51 15.12
C ARG A 2 20.07 9.05 15.44
N GLY A 3 20.48 8.94 16.70
CA GLY A 3 21.72 9.52 17.20
C GLY A 3 22.81 8.46 17.43
N LEU A 4 24.00 8.93 17.80
CA LEU A 4 25.06 8.05 18.30
C LEU A 4 24.61 7.39 19.61
N LEU A 5 24.70 6.07 19.66
CA LEU A 5 24.49 5.30 20.88
C LEU A 5 25.85 5.12 21.58
N PRO A 6 26.03 5.63 22.80
CA PRO A 6 27.27 5.43 23.54
C PRO A 6 27.57 3.94 23.71
N ALA A 7 28.84 3.57 23.53
CA ALA A 7 29.32 2.19 23.67
C ALA A 7 28.65 1.17 22.72
N LEU A 8 28.12 1.60 21.57
CA LEU A 8 27.64 0.69 20.55
C LEU A 8 28.80 -0.10 19.95
N THR A 9 28.79 -1.40 20.15
CA THR A 9 29.75 -2.33 19.55
C THR A 9 29.27 -2.79 18.18
N THR A 10 30.16 -2.83 17.19
CA THR A 10 29.85 -3.43 15.90
C THR A 10 29.71 -4.95 16.02
N PRO A 11 28.69 -5.58 15.40
CA PRO A 11 28.63 -7.04 15.26
C PRO A 11 29.62 -7.56 14.20
N HIS A 12 30.23 -6.66 13.43
CA HIS A 12 31.16 -6.95 12.35
C HIS A 12 32.49 -6.19 12.58
N PRO A 13 33.39 -6.69 13.45
CA PRO A 13 34.67 -6.05 13.70
C PRO A 13 35.56 -6.10 12.46
N MET A 14 36.07 -4.94 12.01
CA MET A 14 36.85 -4.85 10.78
C MET A 14 38.11 -5.72 10.81
N ALA A 15 38.82 -5.76 11.94
CA ALA A 15 40.10 -6.46 12.03
C ALA A 15 39.99 -7.97 11.73
N GLN A 16 38.87 -8.60 12.09
CA GLN A 16 38.58 -10.02 11.83
C GLN A 16 38.25 -10.33 10.36
N THR A 17 38.07 -9.29 9.55
CA THR A 17 37.83 -9.41 8.10
C THR A 17 39.10 -9.23 7.27
N LEU A 18 40.21 -8.87 7.92
CA LEU A 18 41.49 -8.67 7.26
C LEU A 18 42.23 -9.98 7.02
N PRO A 19 43.16 -10.03 6.05
CA PRO A 19 44.08 -11.16 5.92
C PRO A 19 44.87 -11.40 7.21
N GLY A 20 45.15 -12.67 7.54
CA GLY A 20 45.80 -13.06 8.80
C GLY A 20 47.14 -12.38 9.10
N VAL A 21 47.87 -11.91 8.08
CA VAL A 21 49.12 -11.13 8.28
C VAL A 21 48.91 -9.79 9.00
N TYR A 22 47.67 -9.29 9.03
CA TYR A 22 47.26 -8.05 9.68
C TYR A 22 46.38 -8.26 10.91
N GLU A 23 45.82 -9.47 11.07
CA GLU A 23 44.88 -9.78 12.14
C GLU A 23 45.57 -9.81 13.52
N ASP A 24 46.82 -10.26 13.59
CA ASP A 24 47.55 -10.36 14.87
C ASP A 24 48.31 -9.07 15.25
N ASP A 25 48.27 -8.01 14.43
CA ASP A 25 49.02 -6.77 14.67
C ASP A 25 48.27 -5.81 15.62
N ASP A 26 48.88 -5.45 16.75
CA ASP A 26 48.28 -4.58 17.78
C ASP A 26 47.89 -3.19 17.24
N PHE A 27 48.72 -2.61 16.38
CA PHE A 27 48.43 -1.30 15.80
C PHE A 27 47.21 -1.38 14.88
N VAL A 28 47.14 -2.40 14.02
CA VAL A 28 46.00 -2.62 13.12
C VAL A 28 44.72 -2.86 13.93
N GLN A 29 44.77 -3.71 14.97
CA GLN A 29 43.63 -3.95 15.86
C GLN A 29 43.10 -2.66 16.48
N ARG A 30 43.99 -1.83 17.04
CA ARG A 30 43.60 -0.54 17.65
C ARG A 30 43.10 0.47 16.62
N PHE A 31 43.71 0.52 15.44
CA PHE A 31 43.28 1.40 14.34
C PHE A 31 41.87 1.00 13.86
N CYS A 32 41.66 -0.27 13.58
CA CYS A 32 40.35 -0.83 13.20
C CYS A 32 39.30 -0.60 14.29
N SER A 33 39.64 -0.75 15.57
CA SER A 33 38.69 -0.50 16.67
C SER A 33 38.14 0.93 16.68
N GLY A 34 38.96 1.91 16.30
CA GLY A 34 38.51 3.29 16.14
C GLY A 34 37.53 3.44 14.98
N LEU A 35 37.77 2.76 13.85
CA LEU A 35 36.86 2.76 12.70
C LEU A 35 35.56 2.01 12.99
N ASP A 36 35.63 0.91 13.73
CA ASP A 36 34.48 0.12 14.17
C ASP A 36 33.49 0.97 14.98
N VAL A 37 33.99 1.84 15.86
CA VAL A 37 33.14 2.79 16.61
C VAL A 37 32.43 3.78 15.68
N VAL A 38 33.10 4.24 14.63
CA VAL A 38 32.52 5.20 13.67
C VAL A 38 31.47 4.52 12.78
N LEU A 39 31.70 3.27 12.38
CA LEU A 39 30.81 2.53 11.47
C LEU A 39 29.67 1.80 12.17
N ALA A 40 29.79 1.49 13.47
CA ALA A 40 28.77 0.75 14.21
C ALA A 40 27.33 1.32 14.06
N PRO A 41 27.08 2.65 14.10
CA PRO A 41 25.74 3.20 13.91
C PRO A 41 25.18 2.97 12.49
N VAL A 42 26.05 2.97 11.47
CA VAL A 42 25.67 2.70 10.08
C VAL A 42 25.27 1.24 9.94
N LEU A 43 26.10 0.31 10.44
CA LEU A 43 25.82 -1.12 10.42
C LEU A 43 24.54 -1.45 11.19
N LEU A 44 24.36 -0.88 12.38
CA LEU A 44 23.11 -1.04 13.15
C LEU A 44 21.88 -0.55 12.37
N THR A 45 22.00 0.57 11.65
CA THR A 45 20.91 1.09 10.82
C THR A 45 20.57 0.12 9.69
N LEU A 46 21.57 -0.49 9.06
CA LEU A 46 21.39 -1.50 8.01
C LEU A 46 20.78 -2.79 8.57
N ASP A 47 21.25 -3.27 9.71
CA ASP A 47 20.70 -4.46 10.39
C ASP A 47 19.25 -4.24 10.82
N SER A 48 18.91 -2.99 11.15
CA SER A 48 17.55 -2.58 11.52
C SER A 48 16.67 -2.23 10.31
N LEU A 49 17.20 -2.24 9.08
CA LEU A 49 16.47 -1.83 7.88
C LEU A 49 15.12 -2.55 7.70
N PRO A 50 15.00 -3.87 7.91
CA PRO A 50 13.71 -4.55 7.80
C PRO A 50 12.63 -3.97 8.73
N ALA A 51 13.01 -3.50 9.91
CA ALA A 51 12.08 -2.90 10.87
C ALA A 51 11.49 -1.56 10.38
N TYR A 52 12.21 -0.84 9.50
CA TYR A 52 11.72 0.38 8.87
C TYR A 52 10.75 0.13 7.71
N LEU A 53 10.78 -1.08 7.14
CA LEU A 53 9.95 -1.49 6.00
C LEU A 53 8.68 -2.25 6.42
N ASP A 54 8.60 -2.73 7.65
CA ASP A 54 7.37 -3.32 8.21
C ASP A 54 6.49 -2.22 8.86
N PRO A 55 5.25 -2.01 8.38
CA PRO A 55 4.29 -1.07 8.99
C PRO A 55 4.00 -1.36 10.46
N GLY A 56 4.24 -2.57 10.95
CA GLY A 56 4.09 -2.96 12.36
C GLY A 56 5.19 -2.44 13.28
N THR A 57 6.40 -2.23 12.77
CA THR A 57 7.59 -1.89 13.57
C THR A 57 8.20 -0.54 13.20
N THR A 58 7.89 -0.02 12.02
CA THR A 58 8.50 1.24 11.54
C THR A 58 8.12 2.41 12.44
N PRO A 59 9.02 3.37 12.72
CA PRO A 59 8.66 4.57 13.46
C PRO A 59 7.58 5.42 12.78
N ASP A 60 6.81 6.18 13.56
CA ASP A 60 5.68 6.96 13.04
C ASP A 60 6.09 8.01 12.00
N ASP A 61 7.28 8.60 12.12
CA ASP A 61 7.84 9.57 11.16
C ASP A 61 8.24 8.91 9.83
N VAL A 62 8.57 7.62 9.84
CA VAL A 62 8.92 6.85 8.64
C VAL A 62 7.69 6.23 7.99
N LEU A 63 6.64 5.98 8.76
CA LEU A 63 5.39 5.38 8.27
C LEU A 63 4.77 6.20 7.13
N GLU A 64 4.85 7.53 7.20
CA GLU A 64 4.33 8.42 6.16
C GLU A 64 5.10 8.31 4.85
N TRP A 65 6.43 8.24 4.94
CA TRP A 65 7.28 7.96 3.78
C TRP A 65 6.95 6.58 3.17
N LEU A 66 6.78 5.55 4.00
CA LEU A 66 6.40 4.21 3.56
C LEU A 66 5.01 4.19 2.91
N ALA A 67 4.06 4.97 3.41
CA ALA A 67 2.73 5.13 2.82
C ALA A 67 2.80 5.71 1.40
N GLY A 68 3.67 6.72 1.20
CA GLY A 68 3.92 7.28 -0.12
C GLY A 68 4.46 6.25 -1.13
N TRP A 69 5.32 5.32 -0.68
CA TRP A 69 5.82 4.23 -1.53
C TRP A 69 4.72 3.27 -1.99
N VAL A 70 3.75 3.00 -1.13
CA VAL A 70 2.60 2.15 -1.46
C VAL A 70 1.41 2.93 -1.99
N GLY A 71 1.57 4.22 -2.33
CA GLY A 71 0.52 5.05 -2.93
C GLY A 71 -0.71 5.26 -2.03
N ILE A 72 -0.52 5.28 -0.70
CA ILE A 72 -1.56 5.60 0.28
C ILE A 72 -1.31 7.01 0.81
N ALA A 73 -2.31 7.88 0.69
CA ALA A 73 -2.35 9.13 1.44
C ALA A 73 -2.85 8.85 2.86
N LEU A 74 -2.12 9.33 3.87
CA LEU A 74 -2.49 9.24 5.28
C LEU A 74 -3.07 10.59 5.73
N ASP A 75 -4.09 11.07 5.03
CA ASP A 75 -4.81 12.29 5.35
C ASP A 75 -5.93 12.03 6.38
N GLY A 76 -5.94 12.78 7.47
CA GLY A 76 -7.08 12.88 8.39
C GLY A 76 -7.21 11.82 9.49
N SER A 77 -6.40 10.76 9.53
CA SER A 77 -6.43 9.80 10.65
C SER A 77 -5.41 10.16 11.74
N ASN A 78 -5.88 10.58 12.92
CA ASN A 78 -5.01 10.82 14.09
C ASN A 78 -4.65 9.52 14.86
N ASP A 79 -5.18 8.36 14.48
CA ASP A 79 -4.92 7.08 15.16
C ASP A 79 -3.74 6.32 14.50
N PRO A 80 -2.59 6.18 15.17
CA PRO A 80 -1.43 5.47 14.64
C PRO A 80 -1.72 4.02 14.25
N ARG A 81 -2.63 3.33 14.96
CA ARG A 81 -2.96 1.92 14.66
C ARG A 81 -3.66 1.81 13.32
N ARG A 82 -4.66 2.65 13.09
CA ARG A 82 -5.42 2.71 11.83
C ARG A 82 -4.52 3.09 10.65
N ARG A 83 -3.61 4.05 10.83
CA ARG A 83 -2.61 4.40 9.80
C ARG A 83 -1.75 3.20 9.41
N ARG A 84 -1.25 2.44 10.38
CA ARG A 84 -0.43 1.23 10.11
C ARG A 84 -1.23 0.14 9.41
N GLU A 85 -2.48 -0.06 9.81
CA GLU A 85 -3.38 -1.02 9.17
C GLU A 85 -3.69 -0.67 7.72
N LEU A 86 -3.90 0.62 7.41
CA LEU A 86 -4.07 1.09 6.04
C LEU A 86 -2.85 0.79 5.17
N VAL A 87 -1.64 1.13 5.64
CA VAL A 87 -0.39 0.85 4.91
C VAL A 87 -0.20 -0.66 4.73
N ARG A 88 -0.46 -1.47 5.76
CA ARG A 88 -0.39 -2.94 5.68
C ARG A 88 -1.38 -3.52 4.66
N SER A 89 -2.57 -2.95 4.57
CA SER A 89 -3.64 -3.41 3.67
C SER A 89 -3.43 -2.97 2.21
N ALA A 90 -2.52 -2.03 1.96
CA ALA A 90 -2.32 -1.42 0.64
C ALA A 90 -2.13 -2.45 -0.48
N PHE A 91 -1.33 -3.51 -0.25
CA PHE A 91 -1.11 -4.55 -1.26
C PHE A 91 -2.38 -5.32 -1.64
N ALA A 92 -3.19 -5.68 -0.65
CA ALA A 92 -4.46 -6.38 -0.90
C ALA A 92 -5.42 -5.47 -1.68
N LEU A 93 -5.45 -4.18 -1.35
CA LEU A 93 -6.26 -3.18 -2.05
C LEU A 93 -5.78 -2.98 -3.50
N HIS A 94 -4.47 -2.86 -3.73
CA HIS A 94 -3.90 -2.69 -5.08
C HIS A 94 -4.16 -3.90 -5.98
N ARG A 95 -4.19 -5.12 -5.44
CA ARG A 95 -4.55 -6.32 -6.22
C ARG A 95 -5.97 -6.29 -6.77
N LEU A 96 -6.88 -5.62 -6.06
CA LEU A 96 -8.28 -5.51 -6.48
C LEU A 96 -8.54 -4.24 -7.30
N ARG A 97 -7.59 -3.31 -7.37
CA ARG A 97 -7.74 -2.08 -8.14
C ARG A 97 -8.01 -2.41 -9.60
N GLY A 98 -8.94 -1.67 -10.20
CA GLY A 98 -9.38 -1.89 -11.57
C GLY A 98 -10.35 -3.05 -11.77
N THR A 99 -10.75 -3.76 -10.72
CA THR A 99 -11.77 -4.83 -10.79
C THR A 99 -13.12 -4.36 -10.24
N ALA A 100 -14.20 -5.03 -10.64
CA ALA A 100 -15.53 -4.79 -10.06
C ALA A 100 -15.54 -4.95 -8.53
N GLU A 101 -14.79 -5.92 -8.00
CA GLU A 101 -14.66 -6.15 -6.55
C GLU A 101 -13.90 -5.02 -5.85
N GLY A 102 -12.85 -4.48 -6.47
CA GLY A 102 -12.13 -3.33 -5.92
C GLY A 102 -12.98 -2.07 -5.87
N ILE A 103 -13.76 -1.82 -6.93
CA ILE A 103 -14.71 -0.70 -6.96
C ILE A 103 -15.78 -0.87 -5.88
N ARG A 104 -16.37 -2.06 -5.78
CA ARG A 104 -17.37 -2.41 -4.78
C ARG A 104 -16.88 -2.13 -3.35
N ARG A 105 -15.71 -2.67 -2.98
CA ARG A 105 -15.13 -2.48 -1.64
C ARG A 105 -14.81 -1.01 -1.34
N ALA A 106 -14.24 -0.29 -2.31
CA ALA A 106 -13.89 1.11 -2.12
C ALA A 106 -15.13 1.95 -1.80
N VAL A 107 -16.21 1.76 -2.56
CA VAL A 107 -17.49 2.45 -2.35
C VAL A 107 -18.14 2.00 -1.04
N ALA A 108 -18.17 0.71 -0.73
CA ALA A 108 -18.73 0.20 0.52
C ALA A 108 -18.06 0.79 1.76
N VAL A 109 -16.73 0.91 1.77
CA VAL A 109 -15.99 1.53 2.88
C VAL A 109 -16.24 3.03 2.98
N ALA A 110 -16.36 3.73 1.85
CA ALA A 110 -16.49 5.19 1.84
C ALA A 110 -17.91 5.69 2.17
N PHE A 111 -18.92 4.91 1.81
CA PHE A 111 -20.34 5.27 1.91
C PHE A 111 -21.14 4.39 2.87
N ASP A 112 -20.51 3.40 3.51
CA ASP A 112 -21.13 2.44 4.43
C ASP A 112 -22.34 1.71 3.81
N ALA A 113 -22.29 1.47 2.50
CA ALA A 113 -23.37 0.89 1.71
C ALA A 113 -22.84 0.05 0.54
N GLU A 114 -23.44 -1.12 0.32
CA GLU A 114 -22.99 -2.06 -0.69
C GLU A 114 -23.49 -1.66 -2.10
N PRO A 115 -22.61 -1.35 -3.07
CA PRO A 115 -23.04 -0.98 -4.41
C PRO A 115 -23.29 -2.21 -5.30
N GLU A 116 -24.23 -2.07 -6.23
CA GLU A 116 -24.35 -2.97 -7.37
C GLU A 116 -23.41 -2.48 -8.49
N ILE A 117 -22.56 -3.38 -9.00
CA ILE A 117 -21.60 -3.09 -10.07
C ILE A 117 -22.03 -3.84 -11.33
N ARG A 118 -22.28 -3.11 -12.41
CA ARG A 118 -22.55 -3.67 -13.75
C ARG A 118 -21.43 -3.27 -14.69
N GLU A 119 -20.80 -4.23 -15.34
CA GLU A 119 -19.70 -3.98 -16.28
C GLU A 119 -19.90 -4.72 -17.60
N THR A 120 -19.21 -4.25 -18.64
CA THR A 120 -19.25 -4.88 -19.97
C THR A 120 -18.20 -5.95 -20.18
N GLY A 121 -17.25 -6.12 -19.25
CA GLY A 121 -16.21 -7.13 -19.32
C GLY A 121 -16.77 -8.53 -19.09
N ALA A 122 -16.20 -9.50 -19.81
CA ALA A 122 -16.47 -10.91 -19.58
C ALA A 122 -15.25 -11.73 -19.98
N SER A 123 -15.16 -12.95 -19.44
CA SER A 123 -14.12 -13.92 -19.80
C SER A 123 -14.77 -15.25 -20.10
N GLY A 124 -14.19 -15.97 -21.07
CA GLY A 124 -14.69 -17.25 -21.52
C GLY A 124 -13.63 -17.94 -22.36
N TRP A 125 -13.80 -19.24 -22.54
CA TRP A 125 -12.96 -20.05 -23.41
C TRP A 125 -13.86 -20.88 -24.31
N SER A 126 -13.36 -21.20 -25.50
CA SER A 126 -14.05 -22.03 -26.47
C SER A 126 -13.05 -22.92 -27.19
N LEU A 127 -13.48 -24.13 -27.56
CA LEU A 127 -12.75 -24.97 -28.51
C LEU A 127 -13.12 -24.65 -29.96
N ASP A 128 -14.22 -23.92 -30.16
CA ASP A 128 -14.63 -23.39 -31.46
C ASP A 128 -13.85 -22.08 -31.74
N PRO A 129 -13.00 -22.04 -32.80
CA PRO A 129 -12.23 -20.86 -33.15
C PRO A 129 -13.10 -19.68 -33.62
N ASP A 130 -14.34 -19.93 -34.04
CA ASP A 130 -15.28 -18.90 -34.51
C ASP A 130 -16.25 -18.44 -33.41
N ALA A 131 -16.08 -18.93 -32.18
CA ALA A 131 -16.91 -18.53 -31.06
C ALA A 131 -16.83 -17.00 -30.82
N PRO A 132 -17.98 -16.34 -30.53
CA PRO A 132 -17.98 -14.91 -30.28
C PRO A 132 -17.15 -14.58 -29.03
N VAL A 133 -16.39 -13.49 -29.11
CA VAL A 133 -15.64 -12.97 -27.96
C VAL A 133 -16.65 -12.50 -26.91
N PRO A 134 -16.56 -12.97 -25.66
CA PRO A 134 -17.47 -12.55 -24.60
C PRO A 134 -17.24 -11.09 -24.21
N GLY A 135 -18.31 -10.41 -23.81
CA GLY A 135 -18.28 -9.00 -23.38
C GLY A 135 -18.68 -8.03 -24.49
N SER A 136 -18.67 -6.74 -24.17
CA SER A 136 -19.03 -5.68 -25.13
C SER A 136 -18.07 -4.49 -25.08
N SER A 137 -17.89 -3.85 -26.25
CA SER A 137 -17.04 -2.67 -26.45
C SER A 137 -17.92 -1.42 -26.70
N PRO A 138 -17.55 -0.23 -26.20
CA PRO A 138 -16.35 0.07 -25.40
C PRO A 138 -16.47 -0.44 -23.94
N PRO A 139 -15.33 -0.61 -23.24
CA PRO A 139 -15.35 -1.05 -21.85
C PRO A 139 -15.99 0.01 -20.95
N SER A 140 -16.98 -0.39 -20.16
CA SER A 140 -17.66 0.51 -19.23
C SER A 140 -18.12 -0.17 -17.96
N VAL A 141 -18.28 0.63 -16.90
CA VAL A 141 -18.81 0.21 -15.60
C VAL A 141 -19.88 1.19 -15.12
N VAL A 142 -21.00 0.65 -14.62
CA VAL A 142 -22.05 1.39 -13.95
C VAL A 142 -22.06 1.00 -12.48
N VAL A 143 -21.94 1.99 -11.61
CA VAL A 143 -21.97 1.83 -10.15
C VAL A 143 -23.31 2.35 -9.65
N LEU A 144 -24.12 1.46 -9.09
CA LEU A 144 -25.43 1.78 -8.55
C LEU A 144 -25.35 1.73 -7.02
N LEU A 145 -25.57 2.86 -6.38
CA LEU A 145 -25.53 2.98 -4.91
C LEU A 145 -26.95 3.22 -4.40
N ARG A 146 -27.49 2.27 -3.62
CA ARG A 146 -28.81 2.38 -3.01
C ARG A 146 -28.66 2.86 -1.58
N ILE A 147 -29.26 4.01 -1.24
CA ILE A 147 -29.19 4.60 0.10
C ILE A 147 -30.59 5.13 0.47
N ASP A 148 -31.00 4.90 1.72
CA ASP A 148 -32.33 5.26 2.23
C ASP A 148 -32.57 6.78 2.24
N ASP A 149 -31.53 7.57 2.55
CA ASP A 149 -31.51 9.02 2.40
C ASP A 149 -30.39 9.44 1.44
N PRO A 150 -30.71 9.82 0.18
CA PRO A 150 -29.71 10.24 -0.81
C PRO A 150 -29.26 11.70 -0.61
N SER A 151 -29.92 12.50 0.24
CA SER A 151 -29.62 13.92 0.41
C SER A 151 -28.22 14.28 0.96
N PRO A 152 -27.55 13.44 1.80
CA PRO A 152 -26.20 13.71 2.27
C PRO A 152 -25.10 13.12 1.38
N VAL A 153 -25.45 12.40 0.31
CA VAL A 153 -24.47 11.66 -0.50
C VAL A 153 -23.90 12.56 -1.59
N ASP A 154 -22.62 12.87 -1.44
CA ASP A 154 -21.88 13.67 -2.41
C ASP A 154 -21.55 12.83 -3.66
N LEU A 155 -22.28 13.11 -4.75
CA LEU A 155 -22.07 12.50 -6.07
C LEU A 155 -20.67 12.78 -6.63
N GLU A 156 -20.11 13.96 -6.40
CA GLU A 156 -18.75 14.29 -6.87
C GLU A 156 -17.72 13.45 -6.14
N ARG A 157 -17.91 13.24 -4.82
CA ARG A 157 -17.06 12.35 -4.03
C ARG A 157 -17.17 10.89 -4.48
N LEU A 158 -18.36 10.40 -4.83
CA LEU A 158 -18.55 9.05 -5.37
C LEU A 158 -17.88 8.90 -6.74
N ASP A 159 -18.07 9.88 -7.62
CA ASP A 159 -17.45 9.91 -8.95
C ASP A 159 -15.93 9.91 -8.86
N ALA A 160 -15.35 10.79 -8.03
CA ALA A 160 -13.92 10.90 -7.80
C ALA A 160 -13.33 9.60 -7.23
N LEU A 161 -14.04 8.95 -6.31
CA LEU A 161 -13.64 7.67 -5.74
C LEU A 161 -13.59 6.59 -6.82
N VAL A 162 -14.66 6.42 -7.61
CA VAL A 162 -14.73 5.43 -8.69
C VAL A 162 -13.66 5.70 -9.75
N ALA A 163 -13.45 6.97 -10.11
CA ALA A 163 -12.40 7.38 -11.04
C ALA A 163 -10.99 7.01 -10.55
N ALA A 164 -10.74 7.08 -9.24
CA ALA A 164 -9.45 6.71 -8.66
C ALA A 164 -9.19 5.19 -8.69
N VAL A 165 -10.22 4.36 -8.59
CA VAL A 165 -10.07 2.90 -8.50
C VAL A 165 -10.26 2.15 -9.81
N LYS A 166 -10.98 2.71 -10.79
CA LYS A 166 -11.18 2.09 -12.11
C LYS A 166 -9.91 2.15 -12.97
N PRO A 167 -9.78 1.31 -14.02
CA PRO A 167 -8.74 1.52 -15.02
C PRO A 167 -8.97 2.82 -15.80
N ALA A 168 -7.90 3.53 -16.16
CA ALA A 168 -7.99 4.85 -16.77
C ALA A 168 -8.84 4.88 -18.07
N HIS A 169 -8.76 3.82 -18.88
CA HIS A 169 -9.42 3.71 -20.18
C HIS A 169 -10.90 3.26 -20.11
N VAL A 170 -11.39 2.80 -18.96
CA VAL A 170 -12.77 2.32 -18.78
C VAL A 170 -13.67 3.51 -18.50
N ALA A 171 -14.74 3.70 -19.28
CA ALA A 171 -15.73 4.74 -18.96
C ALA A 171 -16.55 4.31 -17.74
N HIS A 172 -16.95 5.25 -16.87
CA HIS A 172 -17.82 4.94 -15.75
C HIS A 172 -19.03 5.87 -15.69
N ARG A 173 -20.11 5.37 -15.09
CA ARG A 173 -21.27 6.16 -14.66
C ARG A 173 -21.61 5.75 -13.23
N VAL A 174 -21.97 6.74 -12.41
CA VAL A 174 -22.48 6.53 -11.05
C VAL A 174 -23.95 6.93 -11.01
N GLU A 175 -24.79 6.13 -10.35
CA GLU A 175 -26.19 6.45 -10.12
C GLU A 175 -26.54 6.19 -8.65
N ILE A 176 -27.18 7.16 -8.00
CA ILE A 176 -27.75 6.99 -6.66
C ILE A 176 -29.23 6.70 -6.83
N LEU A 177 -29.66 5.58 -6.26
CA LEU A 177 -31.05 5.17 -6.28
C LEU A 177 -31.63 5.36 -4.87
N GLY A 178 -32.82 5.97 -4.80
CA GLY A 178 -33.59 6.03 -3.54
C GLY A 178 -34.11 4.65 -3.11
N PRO A 179 -34.79 4.57 -1.95
CA PRO A 179 -35.34 3.31 -1.46
C PRO A 179 -36.29 2.67 -2.49
N ASP A 180 -36.29 1.34 -2.54
CA ASP A 180 -37.13 0.57 -3.43
C ASP A 180 -38.62 0.88 -3.10
N PRO A 181 -39.47 1.26 -4.07
CA PRO A 181 -40.88 1.53 -3.79
C PRO A 181 -41.68 0.29 -3.32
N ALA A 182 -41.04 -0.88 -3.18
CA ALA A 182 -41.66 -2.15 -2.80
C ALA A 182 -41.16 -2.75 -1.46
N GLY A 183 -40.60 -1.94 -0.55
CA GLY A 183 -40.20 -2.34 0.81
C GLY A 183 -40.92 -1.55 1.89
#